data_AF-A0A351UW06-F1
#
_entry.id   AF-A0A351UW06-F1
#
_cell.length_a   1.000
_cell.length_b   1.000
_cell.length_c   1.000
_cell.angle_alpha   90.00
_cell.angle_beta   90.00
_cell.angle_gamma   90.00
#
_symmetry.space_group_name_H-M   'P 1'
#
loop_
_entity.id
_entity.type
_entity.pdbx_description
1 polymer ?
#
loop_
_entity_poly.entity_id
_entity_poly.type
_entity_poly.pdbx_seq_one_letter_code
_entity_poly.pdbx_strand_id
1 'polypeptide(L)' 'MAFDGITVANITAELHTELAGARVYKIAQPEPDELLLTLKTPSGQKRLLLSASASLPLVYLT' A
#
# COMPACT_ATOMS: atom_id res chain seq x y z
N MET A 1 -1.98 -2.18 18.87
CA MET A 1 -2.55 -3.49 18.49
C MET A 1 -3.83 -3.29 17.68
N ALA A 2 -3.76 -2.67 16.50
CA ALA A 2 -4.92 -2.35 15.65
C ALA A 2 -4.88 -3.04 14.26
N PHE A 3 -3.74 -3.63 13.91
CA PHE A 3 -3.57 -4.51 12.75
C PHE A 3 -3.75 -5.96 13.21
N ASP A 4 -5.00 -6.39 13.34
CA ASP A 4 -5.33 -7.80 13.51
C ASP A 4 -5.68 -8.44 12.16
N GLY A 5 -6.00 -9.73 12.17
CA GLY A 5 -6.35 -10.45 10.93
C GLY A 5 -7.57 -9.89 10.21
N ILE A 6 -8.52 -9.27 10.91
CA ILE A 6 -9.74 -8.71 10.31
C ILE A 6 -9.40 -7.41 9.59
N THR A 7 -8.64 -6.51 10.22
CA THR A 7 -8.15 -5.29 9.58
C THR A 7 -7.31 -5.62 8.34
N VAL A 8 -6.41 -6.60 8.44
CA VAL A 8 -5.60 -7.04 7.30
C VAL A 8 -6.47 -7.61 6.17
N ALA A 9 -7.47 -8.43 6.49
CA ALA A 9 -8.38 -8.99 5.47
C ALA A 9 -9.11 -7.88 4.70
N ASN A 10 -9.62 -6.86 5.39
CA ASN A 10 -10.29 -5.73 4.75
C ASN A 10 -9.33 -4.90 3.88
N ILE A 11 -8.11 -4.63 4.37
CA ILE A 11 -7.07 -3.94 3.59
C ILE A 11 -6.73 -4.73 2.33
N THR A 12 -6.56 -6.06 2.43
CA THR A 12 -6.25 -6.89 1.25
C THR A 12 -7.39 -6.86 0.23
N ALA A 13 -8.64 -6.86 0.67
CA ALA A 13 -9.81 -6.77 -0.21
C ALA A 13 -9.89 -5.41 -0.92
N GLU A 14 -9.61 -4.32 -0.20
CA GLU A 14 -9.54 -2.96 -0.77
C GLU A 14 -8.42 -2.84 -1.79
N LEU A 15 -7.19 -3.26 -1.44
CA LEU A 15 -6.04 -3.21 -2.34
C LEU A 15 -6.27 -4.04 -3.60
N HIS A 16 -6.88 -5.22 -3.48
CA HIS A 16 -7.23 -6.04 -4.65
C HIS A 16 -8.24 -5.30 -5.54
N THR A 17 -9.29 -4.72 -4.95
CA THR A 17 -10.32 -3.98 -5.69
C THR A 17 -9.73 -2.79 -6.44
N GLU A 18 -8.84 -2.03 -5.80
CA GLU A 18 -8.31 -0.78 -6.33
C GLU A 18 -7.08 -0.94 -7.23
N LEU A 19 -6.29 -2.00 -7.04
CA LEU A 19 -4.97 -2.15 -7.66
C LEU A 19 -4.80 -3.44 -8.48
N ALA A 20 -5.78 -4.34 -8.54
CA ALA A 20 -5.68 -5.51 -9.39
C ALA A 20 -5.47 -5.10 -10.86
N GLY A 21 -4.43 -5.67 -11.49
CA GLY A 21 -4.04 -5.33 -12.86
C GLY A 21 -3.34 -3.97 -13.02
N ALA A 22 -3.10 -3.22 -11.93
CA ALA A 22 -2.34 -1.98 -11.99
C ALA A 22 -0.88 -2.23 -12.35
N ARG A 23 -0.28 -1.29 -13.08
CA ARG A 23 1.15 -1.34 -13.43
C ARG A 23 1.96 -0.56 -12.40
N VAL A 24 3.01 -1.17 -11.86
CA VAL A 24 4.02 -0.45 -11.07
C VAL A 24 4.75 0.54 -11.97
N TYR A 25 4.59 1.83 -11.67
CA TYR A 25 5.19 2.92 -12.43
C TYR A 25 6.50 3.42 -11.81
N LYS A 26 6.55 3.51 -10.48
CA LYS A 26 7.75 3.93 -9.74
C LYS A 26 7.79 3.23 -8.39
N ILE A 27 8.99 2.90 -7.94
CA ILE A 27 9.29 2.44 -6.58
C ILE A 27 10.26 3.46 -5.99
N ALA A 28 9.98 3.93 -4.77
CA ALA A 28 10.85 4.80 -4.03
C ALA A 28 10.93 4.34 -2.56
N GLN A 29 12.07 4.54 -1.94
CA GLN A 29 12.31 4.27 -0.52
C GLN A 29 12.61 5.62 0.16
N PRO A 30 11.60 6.31 0.71
CA PRO A 30 11.80 7.61 1.36
C PRO A 30 12.53 7.47 2.70
N GLU A 31 12.23 6.41 3.44
CA GLU A 31 12.83 6.07 4.73
C GLU A 31 13.35 4.62 4.71
N PRO A 32 14.30 4.23 5.58
CA PRO A 32 14.87 2.88 5.59
C PRO A 32 13.84 1.76 5.77
N ASP A 33 12.75 2.02 6.47
CA ASP A 33 11.66 1.09 6.78
C ASP A 33 10.40 1.32 5.93
N GLU A 34 10.46 2.13 4.88
CA GLU A 34 9.31 2.46 4.04
C GLU A 34 9.52 2.20 2.54
N LEU A 35 8.46 1.79 1.86
CA LEU A 35 8.38 1.76 0.40
C LEU A 35 7.16 2.52 -0.09
N LEU A 36 7.37 3.46 -1.01
CA LEU A 36 6.32 4.17 -1.73
C LEU A 36 6.24 3.66 -3.16
N LEU A 37 5.17 2.93 -3.47
CA LEU A 37 4.85 2.45 -4.81
C LEU A 37 3.91 3.41 -5.50
N THR A 38 4.26 3.84 -6.70
CA THR A 38 3.35 4.58 -7.57
C THR A 38 2.79 3.63 -8.61
N LEU A 39 1.46 3.49 -8.62
CA LEU A 39 0.72 2.51 -9.41
C LEU A 39 -0.13 3.25 -10.46
N LYS A 40 -0.06 2.81 -11.72
CA LYS A 40 -0.96 3.30 -12.77
C LYS A 40 -2.12 2.31 -12.92
N THR A 41 -3.31 2.78 -12.64
CA THR A 41 -4.59 2.11 -12.87
C THR A 41 -5.25 2.73 -14.11
N PRO A 42 -6.29 2.09 -14.68
CA PRO A 42 -7.12 2.71 -15.72
C PRO A 42 -7.81 4.00 -15.25
N SER A 43 -8.09 4.11 -13.95
CA SER A 43 -8.75 5.27 -13.32
C SER A 43 -7.80 6.40 -12.92
N GLY A 44 -6.48 6.20 -13.05
CA GLY A 44 -5.50 7.24 -12.73
C GLY A 44 -4.24 6.68 -12.08
N GLN A 45 -3.55 7.54 -11.34
CA GLN A 45 -2.36 7.16 -10.59
C GLN A 45 -2.70 7.09 -9.10
N LYS A 46 -2.31 6.00 -8.45
CA LYS A 46 -2.42 5.81 -7.01
C LYS A 46 -1.06 5.60 -6.38
N ARG A 47 -0.95 5.85 -5.08
CA ARG A 47 0.28 5.65 -4.31
C ARG A 47 0.02 4.70 -3.15
N LEU A 48 0.84 3.68 -3.01
CA LEU A 48 0.78 2.73 -1.92
C LEU A 48 2.03 2.90 -1.06
N LEU A 49 1.84 3.32 0.19
CA LEU A 49 2.89 3.36 1.20
C LEU A 49 2.87 2.06 2.00
N LEU A 50 4.02 1.43 2.13
CA LEU A 50 4.27 0.26 2.95
C LEU A 50 5.29 0.66 4.01
N SER A 51 4.95 0.52 5.30
CA SER A 51 5.88 0.79 6.41
C SER A 51 6.07 -0.46 7.24
N ALA A 52 7.32 -0.80 7.49
CA ALA A 52 7.75 -1.87 8.40
C ALA A 52 8.20 -1.31 9.77
N SER A 53 7.91 -0.04 10.04
CA SER A 53 8.28 0.61 11.29
C SER A 53 7.69 -0.11 12.49
N ALA A 54 8.47 -0.34 13.54
CA ALA A 54 7.98 -0.97 14.78
C ALA A 54 6.88 -0.13 15.45
N SER A 55 6.90 1.19 15.25
CA SER A 55 5.91 2.12 15.79
C SER A 55 4.66 2.20 14.92
N LEU A 56 4.79 2.05 13.59
CA LEU A 56 3.74 2.26 12.59
C LEU A 56 3.81 1.20 11.46
N PRO A 57 3.58 -0.09 11.76
CA PRO A 57 3.58 -1.13 10.73
C PRO A 57 2.25 -1.04 9.96
N LEU A 58 2.24 -0.34 8.82
CA LEU A 58 1.01 -0.02 8.10
C LEU A 58 1.15 -0.12 6.58
N VAL A 59 -0.01 -0.22 5.95
CA VAL A 59 -0.18 -0.12 4.50
C VAL A 59 -1.24 0.95 4.24
N TYR A 60 -0.94 1.92 3.36
CA TYR A 60 -1.81 3.06 3.11
C TYR A 60 -1.89 3.41 1.62
N LEU A 61 -3.11 3.55 1.10
CA LEU A 61 -3.39 3.89 -0.30
C LEU A 61 -3.83 5.36 -0.42
N THR A 62 -3.19 6.12 -1.32
CA THR A 62 -3.45 7.55 -1.59
C THR A 62 -3.57 7.83 -3.08
#